data_AF-A0A816VII1-F1
#
_entry.id   AF-A0A816VII1-F1
#
_cell.length_a   1.000
_cell.length_b   1.000
_cell.length_c   1.000
_cell.angle_alpha   90.00
_cell.angle_beta   90.00
_cell.angle_gamma   90.00
#
_symmetry.space_group_name_H-M   'P 1'
#
loop_
_entity.id
_entity.type
_entity.pdbx_description
1 polymer ?
#
loop_
_entity_poly.entity_id
_entity_poly.type
_entity_poly.pdbx_seq_one_letter_code
_entity_poly.pdbx_strand_id
1 'polypeptide(L)'
;MAHEDRISRSMLDHLLHSHLHVLSEDRLPYDALKRDYCLRCMTGLERNQGWVVPAIKYLYDLLRHDSTNTFKDSKSDLISLLVNKHDVISALMQNLSTFQLDVWNKTDGHMTIDTLVDGRFTHEESIKIHLDLLSFLLKKGNLHLILKRSEELWDTLITNENASSFGRELGLNWFVTCAEDLHRNSRLALFEKRVSKLDPTHLSPAGINHQLNILNIFLISN
;
A
#
# COMPACT_ATOMS: atom_id res chain seq x y z
N MET A 1 -5.50 18.39 22.52
CA MET A 1 -6.97 18.29 22.48
C MET A 1 -7.30 16.83 22.29
N ALA A 2 -7.86 16.24 23.35
CA ALA A 2 -8.53 14.94 23.48
C ALA A 2 -7.99 13.71 22.71
N HIS A 3 -7.48 12.77 23.51
CA HIS A 3 -7.31 11.35 23.22
C HIS A 3 -8.48 10.76 22.42
N GLU A 4 -8.16 10.26 21.24
CA GLU A 4 -9.06 9.95 20.14
C GLU A 4 -9.45 8.45 20.12
N ASP A 5 -9.58 7.83 21.30
CA ASP A 5 -9.92 6.39 21.46
C ASP A 5 -11.43 6.10 21.36
N ARG A 6 -12.23 7.04 20.86
CA ARG A 6 -13.71 6.94 20.84
C ARG A 6 -14.34 6.80 19.46
N ILE A 7 -13.58 6.91 18.38
CA ILE A 7 -14.13 6.83 17.03
C ILE A 7 -14.19 5.36 16.62
N SER A 8 -15.40 4.80 16.57
CA SER A 8 -15.62 3.46 16.03
C SER A 8 -15.27 3.42 14.54
N ARG A 9 -14.96 2.23 14.02
CA ARG A 9 -14.70 2.06 12.58
C ARG A 9 -15.83 2.57 11.70
N SER A 10 -17.09 2.29 12.06
CA SER A 10 -18.25 2.77 11.29
C SER A 10 -18.37 4.29 11.27
N MET A 11 -18.08 4.94 12.40
CA MET A 11 -18.08 6.39 12.49
C MET A 11 -16.94 7.00 11.67
N LEU A 12 -15.75 6.40 11.73
CA LEU A 12 -14.61 6.82 10.92
C LEU A 12 -14.92 6.72 9.43
N ASP A 13 -15.41 5.57 8.97
CA ASP A 13 -15.76 5.37 7.57
C ASP A 13 -16.82 6.39 7.10
N HIS A 14 -17.82 6.69 7.94
CA HIS A 14 -18.82 7.71 7.64
C HIS A 14 -18.23 9.13 7.57
N LEU A 15 -17.34 9.49 8.49
CA LEU A 15 -16.67 10.79 8.51
C LEU A 15 -15.79 10.98 7.27
N LEU A 16 -14.97 9.98 6.94
CA LEU A 16 -14.09 10.02 5.76
C LEU A 16 -14.91 10.11 4.47
N HIS A 17 -15.97 9.30 4.35
CA HIS A 17 -16.85 9.33 3.19
C HIS A 17 -17.53 10.70 3.02
N SER A 18 -18.08 11.26 4.10
CA SER A 18 -18.75 12.57 4.07
C SER A 18 -17.77 13.68 3.71
N HIS A 19 -16.55 13.62 4.22
CA HIS A 19 -15.51 14.60 3.93
C HIS A 19 -15.05 14.52 2.46
N LEU A 20 -14.84 13.32 1.92
CA LEU A 20 -14.55 13.11 0.50
C LEU A 20 -15.68 13.60 -0.39
N HIS A 21 -16.94 13.37 0.00
CA HIS A 21 -18.10 13.86 -0.73
C HIS A 21 -18.10 15.40 -0.81
N VAL A 22 -17.83 16.10 0.30
CA VAL A 22 -17.72 17.57 0.31
C VAL A 22 -16.57 18.05 -0.60
N LEU A 23 -15.43 17.36 -0.59
CA LEU A 23 -14.28 17.72 -1.44
C LEU A 23 -14.47 17.35 -2.92
N SER A 24 -15.46 16.54 -3.26
CA SER A 24 -15.77 16.16 -4.64
C SER A 24 -16.51 17.24 -5.42
N GLU A 25 -17.04 18.27 -4.74
CA GLU A 25 -17.62 19.43 -5.41
C GLU A 25 -16.52 20.19 -6.18
N ASP A 26 -16.70 20.44 -7.47
CA ASP A 26 -15.69 21.09 -8.32
C ASP A 26 -15.61 22.60 -8.06
N ARG A 27 -14.99 22.96 -6.93
CA ARG A 27 -14.74 24.34 -6.53
C ARG A 27 -13.25 24.57 -6.30
N LEU A 28 -12.71 25.63 -6.90
CA LEU A 28 -11.31 26.05 -6.78
C LEU A 28 -10.75 26.09 -5.34
N PRO A 29 -11.49 26.54 -4.30
CA PRO A 29 -11.00 26.52 -2.92
C PRO A 29 -10.69 25.12 -2.38
N TYR A 30 -11.36 24.09 -2.91
CA TYR A 30 -11.15 22.72 -2.45
C TYR A 30 -9.85 22.12 -2.99
N ASP A 31 -9.28 22.60 -4.11
CA ASP A 31 -8.01 22.08 -4.61
C ASP A 31 -6.84 22.37 -3.64
N ALA A 32 -6.79 23.58 -3.09
CA ALA A 32 -5.82 23.92 -2.04
C ALA A 32 -6.04 23.08 -0.77
N LEU A 33 -7.30 22.79 -0.44
CA LEU A 33 -7.67 22.00 0.72
C LEU A 33 -7.31 20.52 0.55
N LYS A 34 -7.59 19.92 -0.62
CA LYS A 34 -7.17 18.56 -0.99
C LYS A 34 -5.65 18.42 -0.86
N ARG A 35 -4.90 19.40 -1.35
CA ARG A 35 -3.44 19.45 -1.22
C ARG A 35 -2.99 19.46 0.25
N ASP A 36 -3.57 20.31 1.09
CA ASP A 36 -3.26 20.36 2.52
C ASP A 36 -3.52 19.01 3.21
N TYR A 37 -4.67 18.38 2.93
CA TYR A 37 -4.99 17.06 3.48
C TYR A 37 -4.03 15.95 3.01
N CYS A 38 -3.62 15.94 1.74
CA CYS A 38 -2.58 15.03 1.25
C CYS A 38 -1.28 15.17 2.06
N LEU A 39 -0.83 16.41 2.30
CA LEU A 39 0.39 16.67 3.07
C LEU A 39 0.28 16.26 4.55
N ARG A 40 -0.90 16.42 5.14
CA ARG A 40 -1.17 15.91 6.50
C ARG A 40 -1.12 14.38 6.56
N CYS A 41 -1.68 13.70 5.56
CA CYS A 41 -1.60 12.23 5.46
C CYS A 41 -0.15 11.78 5.32
N MET A 42 0.65 12.46 4.49
CA MET A 42 2.09 12.20 4.36
C MET A 42 2.83 12.40 5.68
N THR A 43 2.57 13.49 6.39
CA THR A 43 3.18 13.74 7.70
C THR A 43 2.81 12.65 8.72
N GLY A 44 1.57 12.17 8.69
CA GLY A 44 1.11 11.07 9.54
C GLY A 44 1.81 9.75 9.22
N LEU A 45 2.01 9.46 7.93
CA LEU A 45 2.73 8.29 7.43
C LEU A 45 4.20 8.29 7.87
N GLU A 46 4.90 9.41 7.67
CA GLU A 46 6.31 9.58 8.02
C GLU A 46 6.56 9.48 9.53
N ARG A 47 5.61 9.96 10.34
CA ARG A 47 5.72 9.96 11.81
C ARG A 47 5.21 8.66 12.45
N ASN A 48 4.73 7.71 11.65
CA ASN A 48 4.11 6.45 12.09
C ASN A 48 3.11 6.65 13.25
N GLN A 49 2.22 7.64 13.11
CA GLN A 49 1.24 7.99 14.16
C GLN A 49 0.06 7.00 14.18
N GLY A 50 -0.68 6.91 15.29
CA GLY A 50 -1.81 5.95 15.47
C GLY A 50 -2.99 6.07 14.50
N TRP A 51 -2.89 6.89 13.46
CA TRP A 51 -3.89 7.10 12.39
C TRP A 51 -3.36 6.79 10.99
N VAL A 52 -2.24 6.07 10.88
CA VAL A 52 -1.61 5.76 9.60
C VAL A 52 -2.53 5.00 8.65
N VAL A 53 -3.16 3.89 9.08
CA VAL A 53 -4.04 3.10 8.20
C VAL A 53 -5.24 3.93 7.69
N PRO A 54 -5.97 4.67 8.56
CA PRO A 54 -6.96 5.65 8.12
C PRO A 54 -6.41 6.69 7.12
N ALA A 55 -5.21 7.22 7.37
CA ALA A 55 -4.60 8.25 6.53
C ALA A 55 -4.25 7.72 5.14
N ILE A 56 -3.70 6.50 5.04
CA ILE A 56 -3.40 5.84 3.76
C ILE A 56 -4.68 5.57 2.99
N LYS A 57 -5.71 5.03 3.66
CA LYS A 57 -7.03 4.78 3.05
C LYS A 57 -7.64 6.07 2.51
N TYR A 58 -7.68 7.11 3.33
CA TYR A 58 -8.20 8.42 2.92
C TYR A 58 -7.39 9.02 1.77
N LEU A 59 -6.05 8.92 1.81
CA LEU A 59 -5.18 9.38 0.74
C LEU A 59 -5.46 8.66 -0.57
N TYR A 60 -5.62 7.34 -0.54
CA TYR A 60 -6.01 6.54 -1.70
C TYR A 60 -7.35 6.99 -2.30
N ASP A 61 -8.38 7.09 -1.46
CA ASP A 61 -9.72 7.47 -1.93
C ASP A 61 -9.72 8.89 -2.49
N LEU A 62 -9.04 9.84 -1.83
CA LEU A 62 -8.90 11.21 -2.29
C LEU A 62 -8.23 11.29 -3.67
N LEU A 63 -7.10 10.62 -3.85
CA LEU A 63 -6.38 10.61 -5.12
C LEU A 63 -7.19 9.92 -6.22
N ARG A 64 -7.91 8.84 -5.89
CA ARG A 64 -8.79 8.15 -6.82
C ARG A 64 -9.88 9.07 -7.32
N HIS A 65 -10.60 9.75 -6.43
CA HIS A 65 -11.63 10.72 -6.78
C HIS A 65 -11.08 11.89 -7.62
N ASP A 66 -9.94 12.46 -7.23
CA ASP A 66 -9.31 13.55 -7.98
C ASP A 66 -8.88 13.11 -9.40
N SER A 67 -8.39 11.87 -9.54
CA SER A 67 -7.97 11.30 -10.82
C SER A 67 -9.11 10.95 -11.77
N THR A 68 -10.35 10.85 -11.28
CA THR A 68 -11.54 10.57 -12.10
C THR A 68 -12.17 11.81 -12.69
N ASN A 69 -11.76 13.01 -12.25
CA ASN A 69 -12.31 14.24 -12.79
C ASN A 69 -11.72 14.55 -14.18
N THR A 70 -12.48 14.24 -15.22
CA THR A 70 -12.10 14.30 -16.64
C THR A 70 -11.79 15.70 -17.16
N PHE A 71 -12.10 16.76 -16.40
CA PHE A 71 -11.83 18.15 -16.80
C PHE A 71 -10.42 18.64 -16.44
N LYS A 72 -9.65 17.88 -15.65
CA LYS A 72 -8.26 18.22 -15.32
C LYS A 72 -7.28 17.46 -16.20
N ASP A 73 -7.03 17.99 -17.38
CA ASP A 73 -6.02 17.48 -18.31
C ASP A 73 -4.62 17.98 -17.92
N SER A 74 -4.11 17.47 -16.80
CA SER A 74 -2.70 17.48 -16.46
C SER A 74 -2.52 16.38 -15.41
N LYS A 75 -1.58 15.45 -15.59
CA LYS A 75 -1.27 14.39 -14.60
C LYS A 75 -1.41 14.94 -13.18
N SER A 76 -2.45 14.51 -12.45
CA SER A 76 -2.95 15.10 -11.19
C SER A 76 -1.83 15.72 -10.36
N ASP A 77 -1.94 17.04 -10.10
CA ASP A 77 -0.94 17.80 -9.30
C ASP A 77 -0.66 17.11 -7.97
N LEU A 78 -1.66 16.42 -7.39
CA LEU A 78 -1.51 15.67 -6.14
C LEU A 78 -0.64 14.42 -6.29
N ILE A 79 -0.84 13.60 -7.33
CA ILE A 79 0.00 12.40 -7.55
C ILE A 79 1.44 12.83 -7.83
N SER A 80 1.63 13.82 -8.70
CA SER A 80 2.95 14.35 -9.01
C SER A 80 3.62 14.95 -7.77
N LEU A 81 2.88 15.70 -6.95
CA LEU A 81 3.34 16.24 -5.67
C LEU A 81 3.84 15.13 -4.74
N LEU A 82 3.04 14.10 -4.53
CA LEU A 82 3.34 13.04 -3.57
C LEU A 82 4.52 12.18 -4.03
N VAL A 83 4.57 11.81 -5.31
CA VAL A 83 5.64 10.99 -5.87
C VAL A 83 6.95 11.78 -5.95
N ASN A 84 6.91 12.98 -6.56
CA ASN A 84 8.13 13.69 -6.92
C ASN A 84 8.68 14.58 -5.81
N LYS A 85 7.83 15.09 -4.90
CA LYS A 85 8.28 15.98 -3.81
C LYS A 85 8.34 15.31 -2.45
N HIS A 86 7.50 14.30 -2.20
CA HIS A 86 7.38 13.67 -0.87
C HIS A 86 7.79 12.19 -0.86
N ASP A 87 8.22 11.64 -2.00
CA ASP A 87 8.64 10.24 -2.16
C ASP A 87 7.71 9.23 -1.43
N VAL A 88 6.40 9.40 -1.66
CA VAL A 88 5.35 8.62 -0.98
C VAL A 88 5.55 7.11 -1.09
N ILE A 89 6.17 6.63 -2.18
CA ILE A 89 6.47 5.21 -2.37
C ILE A 89 7.42 4.71 -1.28
N SER A 90 8.52 5.42 -1.03
CA SER A 90 9.47 5.06 0.02
C SER A 90 8.81 5.14 1.41
N ALA A 91 8.00 6.17 1.65
CA ALA A 91 7.29 6.33 2.92
C ALA A 91 6.32 5.17 3.18
N LEU A 92 5.57 4.72 2.16
CA LEU A 92 4.65 3.59 2.28
C LEU A 92 5.38 2.28 2.56
N MET A 93 6.47 2.01 1.85
CA MET A 93 7.25 0.80 2.04
C MET A 93 7.92 0.75 3.42
N GLN A 94 8.50 1.87 3.86
CA GLN A 94 9.09 1.98 5.19
C GLN A 94 8.04 1.81 6.28
N ASN A 95 6.87 2.43 6.11
CA ASN A 95 5.79 2.29 7.07
C ASN A 95 5.30 0.84 7.14
N LEU A 96 5.07 0.17 6.00
CA LEU A 96 4.66 -1.23 5.95
C LEU A 96 5.65 -2.14 6.68
N SER A 97 6.96 -1.91 6.50
CA SER A 97 8.02 -2.66 7.18
C SER A 97 8.00 -2.46 8.71
N THR A 98 7.95 -1.19 9.15
CA THR A 98 7.85 -0.87 10.58
C THR A 98 6.58 -1.41 11.21
N PHE A 99 5.46 -1.29 10.50
CA PHE A 99 4.16 -1.77 10.91
C PHE A 99 4.15 -3.29 11.13
N GLN A 100 4.73 -4.08 10.23
CA GLN A 100 4.81 -5.53 10.43
C GLN A 100 5.62 -5.90 11.67
N LEU A 101 6.74 -5.21 11.91
CA LEU A 101 7.54 -5.42 13.11
C LEU A 101 6.77 -5.03 14.39
N ASP A 102 6.03 -3.93 14.36
CA ASP A 102 5.23 -3.46 15.50
C ASP A 102 4.11 -4.45 15.85
N VAL A 103 3.40 -4.99 14.84
CA VAL A 103 2.34 -5.98 15.05
C VAL A 103 2.93 -7.29 15.57
N TRP A 104 4.05 -7.74 14.99
CA TRP A 104 4.76 -8.92 15.47
C TRP A 104 5.12 -8.80 16.96
N ASN A 105 5.73 -7.69 17.35
CA ASN A 105 6.13 -7.44 18.74
C ASN A 105 4.94 -7.34 19.70
N LYS A 106 3.83 -6.72 19.27
CA LYS A 106 2.60 -6.59 20.09
C LYS A 106 1.86 -7.91 20.29
N THR A 107 2.02 -8.85 19.37
CA THR A 107 1.32 -10.15 19.38
C THR A 107 2.21 -11.30 19.81
N ASP A 108 3.48 -11.04 20.15
CA ASP A 108 4.48 -12.07 20.47
C ASP A 108 4.58 -13.14 19.37
N GLY A 109 4.48 -12.72 18.10
CA GLY A 109 4.48 -13.59 16.93
C GLY A 109 3.16 -14.32 16.63
N HIS A 110 2.14 -14.20 17.48
CA HIS A 110 0.84 -14.85 17.32
C HIS A 110 -0.19 -13.97 16.58
N MET A 111 0.10 -13.65 15.32
CA MET A 111 -0.80 -12.86 14.48
C MET A 111 -1.78 -13.74 13.71
N THR A 112 -3.06 -13.36 13.73
CA THR A 112 -4.10 -13.93 12.87
C THR A 112 -4.59 -12.89 11.86
N ILE A 113 -5.39 -13.33 10.90
CA ILE A 113 -6.04 -12.43 9.94
C ILE A 113 -6.90 -11.35 10.63
N ASP A 114 -7.47 -11.67 11.80
CA ASP A 114 -8.36 -10.80 12.58
C ASP A 114 -7.61 -9.92 13.61
N THR A 115 -6.28 -10.03 13.71
CA THR A 115 -5.48 -9.20 14.63
C THR A 115 -5.67 -7.73 14.30
N LEU A 116 -6.27 -6.97 15.22
CA LEU A 116 -6.44 -5.52 15.08
C LEU A 116 -5.12 -4.80 15.39
N VAL A 117 -4.76 -3.81 14.58
CA VAL A 117 -3.49 -3.08 14.75
C VAL A 117 -3.63 -1.78 15.50
N ASP A 118 -4.70 -1.05 15.24
CA ASP A 118 -5.02 0.25 15.82
C ASP A 118 -6.41 0.26 16.48
N GLY A 119 -6.94 -0.93 16.78
CA GLY A 119 -8.29 -1.15 17.29
C GLY A 119 -9.42 -1.00 16.26
N ARG A 120 -9.10 -0.70 14.99
CA ARG A 120 -10.08 -0.43 13.92
C ARG A 120 -9.85 -1.31 12.70
N PHE A 121 -8.61 -1.41 12.25
CA PHE A 121 -8.22 -2.19 11.07
C PHE A 121 -7.49 -3.46 11.47
N THR A 122 -7.82 -4.54 10.77
CA THR A 122 -7.08 -5.80 10.89
C THR A 122 -5.69 -5.68 10.24
N HIS A 123 -4.79 -6.57 10.64
CA HIS A 123 -3.46 -6.68 10.06
C HIS A 123 -3.55 -6.92 8.55
N GLU A 124 -4.46 -7.79 8.11
CA GLU A 124 -4.70 -8.07 6.70
C GLU A 124 -5.15 -6.83 5.93
N GLU A 125 -6.14 -6.10 6.44
CA GLU A 125 -6.65 -4.88 5.80
C GLU A 125 -5.58 -3.80 5.69
N SER A 126 -4.74 -3.66 6.72
CA SER A 126 -3.64 -2.70 6.65
C SER A 126 -2.68 -3.02 5.50
N ILE A 127 -2.24 -4.29 5.36
CA ILE A 127 -1.37 -4.69 4.25
C ILE A 127 -2.05 -4.40 2.90
N LYS A 128 -3.33 -4.77 2.75
CA LYS A 128 -4.09 -4.49 1.52
C LYS A 128 -4.15 -3.00 1.20
N ILE A 129 -4.49 -2.15 2.18
CA ILE A 129 -4.58 -0.69 2.01
C ILE A 129 -3.24 -0.08 1.56
N HIS A 130 -2.10 -0.54 2.10
CA HIS A 130 -0.78 -0.10 1.66
C HIS A 130 -0.50 -0.49 0.20
N LEU A 131 -0.78 -1.75 -0.13
CA LEU A 131 -0.54 -2.31 -1.46
C LEU A 131 -1.45 -1.69 -2.52
N ASP A 132 -2.71 -1.42 -2.20
CA ASP A 132 -3.68 -0.76 -3.09
C ASP A 132 -3.24 0.67 -3.44
N LEU A 133 -2.78 1.45 -2.44
CA LEU A 133 -2.24 2.78 -2.69
C LEU A 133 -0.97 2.72 -3.53
N LEU A 134 -0.06 1.79 -3.23
CA LEU A 134 1.17 1.60 -4.01
C LEU A 134 0.85 1.29 -5.48
N SER A 135 -0.02 0.31 -5.75
CA SER A 135 -0.46 -0.05 -7.10
C SER A 135 -1.08 1.14 -7.83
N PHE A 136 -1.92 1.91 -7.14
CA PHE A 136 -2.57 3.07 -7.73
C PHE A 136 -1.58 4.17 -8.10
N LEU A 137 -0.62 4.47 -7.21
CA LEU A 137 0.42 5.46 -7.47
C LEU A 137 1.31 5.05 -8.65
N LEU A 138 1.67 3.77 -8.75
CA LEU A 138 2.43 3.26 -9.90
C LEU A 138 1.66 3.44 -11.22
N LYS A 139 0.40 2.97 -11.26
CA LYS A 139 -0.44 3.03 -12.46
C LYS A 139 -0.76 4.45 -12.88
N LYS A 140 -1.26 5.28 -11.96
CA LYS A 140 -1.66 6.66 -12.26
C LYS A 140 -0.48 7.62 -12.41
N GLY A 141 0.64 7.34 -11.76
CA GLY A 141 1.89 8.06 -11.96
C GLY A 141 2.65 7.65 -13.22
N ASN A 142 2.24 6.57 -13.89
CA ASN A 142 2.99 5.93 -14.98
C ASN A 142 4.45 5.64 -14.56
N LEU A 143 4.59 5.08 -13.36
CA LEU A 143 5.87 4.76 -12.73
C LEU A 143 6.10 3.26 -12.79
N HIS A 144 7.37 2.88 -12.85
CA HIS A 144 7.77 1.49 -12.73
C HIS A 144 8.64 1.30 -11.50
N LEU A 145 8.35 0.28 -10.69
CA LEU A 145 9.14 -0.01 -9.50
C LEU A 145 10.52 -0.55 -9.92
N ILE A 146 11.57 0.12 -9.46
CA ILE A 146 12.96 -0.28 -9.69
C ILE A 146 13.32 -1.50 -8.83
N LEU A 147 14.39 -2.21 -9.22
CA LEU A 147 14.77 -3.47 -8.59
C LEU A 147 14.96 -3.33 -7.08
N LYS A 148 15.72 -2.32 -6.64
CA LYS A 148 15.98 -2.07 -5.22
C LYS A 148 14.68 -2.01 -4.39
N ARG A 149 13.70 -1.24 -4.85
CA ARG A 149 12.40 -1.10 -4.15
C ARG A 149 11.57 -2.38 -4.23
N SER A 150 11.66 -3.09 -5.35
CA SER A 150 10.97 -4.37 -5.52
C SER A 150 11.53 -5.44 -4.56
N GLU A 151 12.86 -5.47 -4.38
CA GLU A 151 13.53 -6.34 -3.41
C GLU A 151 13.19 -5.95 -1.96
N GLU A 152 13.17 -4.66 -1.62
CA GLU A 152 12.76 -4.20 -0.28
C GLU A 152 11.32 -4.61 0.07
N LEU A 153 10.39 -4.48 -0.89
CA LEU A 153 8.99 -4.92 -0.70
C LEU A 153 8.89 -6.45 -0.58
N TRP A 154 9.62 -7.18 -1.42
CA TRP A 154 9.70 -8.65 -1.35
C TRP A 154 10.23 -9.09 0.01
N ASP A 155 11.31 -8.46 0.47
CA ASP A 155 11.97 -8.81 1.72
C ASP A 155 11.05 -8.53 2.91
N THR A 156 10.28 -7.44 2.85
CA THR A 156 9.26 -7.11 3.86
C THR A 156 8.13 -8.13 3.89
N LEU A 157 7.50 -8.43 2.75
CA LEU A 157 6.25 -9.20 2.73
C LEU A 157 6.44 -10.71 2.67
N ILE A 158 7.54 -11.20 2.09
CA ILE A 158 7.68 -12.60 1.69
C ILE A 158 8.77 -13.31 2.49
N THR A 159 9.99 -12.77 2.52
CA THR A 159 11.12 -13.44 3.21
C THR A 159 11.31 -13.01 4.66
N ASN A 160 10.60 -11.98 5.12
CA ASN A 160 10.60 -11.59 6.52
C ASN A 160 10.09 -12.77 7.38
N GLU A 161 10.89 -13.15 8.37
CA GLU A 161 10.52 -14.18 9.35
C GLU A 161 9.28 -13.77 10.14
N ASN A 162 9.10 -12.46 10.32
CA ASN A 162 7.97 -11.87 11.03
C ASN A 162 6.74 -11.69 10.13
N ALA A 163 6.79 -12.05 8.84
CA ALA A 163 5.62 -11.94 7.96
C ALA A 163 4.66 -13.11 8.20
N SER A 164 3.38 -12.79 8.42
CA SER A 164 2.31 -13.79 8.52
C SER A 164 2.11 -14.54 7.20
N SER A 165 1.57 -15.76 7.27
CA SER A 165 1.25 -16.56 6.07
C SER A 165 0.33 -15.82 5.11
N PHE A 166 -0.73 -15.19 5.61
CA PHE A 166 -1.63 -14.37 4.80
C PHE A 166 -0.94 -13.11 4.23
N GLY A 167 -0.01 -12.50 4.99
CA GLY A 167 0.78 -11.37 4.52
C GLY A 167 1.67 -11.75 3.33
N ARG A 168 2.28 -12.93 3.38
CA ARG A 168 3.05 -13.50 2.27
C ARG A 168 2.17 -13.74 1.04
N GLU A 169 0.97 -14.29 1.23
CA GLU A 169 0.01 -14.48 0.14
C GLU A 169 -0.40 -13.16 -0.53
N LEU A 170 -0.71 -12.13 0.27
CA LEU A 170 -1.04 -10.81 -0.25
C LEU A 170 0.14 -10.20 -1.03
N GLY A 171 1.36 -10.33 -0.52
CA GLY A 171 2.57 -9.90 -1.21
C GLY A 171 2.77 -10.62 -2.54
N LEU A 172 2.67 -11.96 -2.56
CA LEU A 172 2.79 -12.74 -3.79
C LEU A 172 1.70 -12.37 -4.80
N ASN A 173 0.45 -12.25 -4.36
CA ASN A 173 -0.65 -11.82 -5.22
C ASN A 173 -0.40 -10.41 -5.79
N TRP A 174 0.12 -9.49 -4.97
CA TRP A 174 0.46 -8.16 -5.44
C TRP A 174 1.51 -8.21 -6.56
N PHE A 175 2.58 -9.00 -6.41
CA PHE A 175 3.58 -9.18 -7.47
C PHE A 175 3.01 -9.79 -8.76
N VAL A 176 2.00 -10.67 -8.67
CA VAL A 176 1.25 -11.15 -9.85
C VAL A 176 0.52 -9.99 -10.53
N THR A 177 -0.25 -9.22 -9.77
CA THR A 177 -1.14 -8.17 -10.30
C THR A 177 -0.42 -6.90 -10.77
N CYS A 178 0.76 -6.61 -10.21
CA CYS A 178 1.58 -5.45 -10.53
C CYS A 178 2.80 -5.80 -11.40
N ALA A 179 2.82 -6.98 -12.03
CA ALA A 179 3.96 -7.41 -12.85
C ALA A 179 4.28 -6.44 -13.99
N GLU A 180 3.29 -5.75 -14.57
CA GLU A 180 3.52 -4.72 -15.60
C GLU A 180 4.02 -3.40 -15.03
N ASP A 181 3.74 -3.12 -13.76
CA ASP A 181 4.17 -1.92 -13.03
C ASP A 181 5.61 -2.06 -12.49
N LEU A 182 6.29 -3.18 -12.72
CA LEU A 182 7.70 -3.38 -12.40
C LEU A 182 8.57 -3.08 -13.62
N HIS A 183 9.72 -2.45 -13.41
CA HIS A 183 10.66 -2.21 -14.51
C HIS A 183 11.11 -3.56 -15.11
N ARG A 184 11.23 -3.65 -16.45
CA ARG A 184 11.53 -4.92 -17.14
C ARG A 184 12.72 -5.67 -16.54
N ASN A 185 13.82 -4.97 -16.28
CA ASN A 185 15.01 -5.57 -15.67
C ASN A 185 14.77 -6.02 -14.22
N SER A 186 13.90 -5.33 -13.47
CA SER A 186 13.52 -5.74 -12.11
C SER A 186 12.80 -7.07 -12.13
N ARG A 187 11.88 -7.28 -13.08
CA ARG A 187 11.08 -8.51 -13.22
C ARG A 187 11.97 -9.75 -13.34
N LEU A 188 12.94 -9.68 -14.24
CA LEU A 188 13.89 -10.78 -14.49
C LEU A 188 14.78 -11.05 -13.28
N ALA A 189 15.39 -10.01 -12.73
CA ALA A 189 16.27 -10.17 -11.57
C ALA A 189 15.51 -10.70 -10.34
N LEU A 190 14.27 -10.26 -10.12
CA LEU A 190 13.44 -10.69 -9.00
C LEU A 190 12.96 -12.13 -9.18
N PHE A 191 12.65 -12.55 -10.40
CA PHE A 191 12.42 -13.95 -10.76
C PHE A 191 13.64 -14.83 -10.44
N GLU A 192 14.80 -14.49 -11.00
CA GLU A 192 16.03 -15.29 -10.90
C GLU A 192 16.55 -15.38 -9.46
N LYS A 193 16.48 -14.27 -8.71
CA LYS A 193 17.07 -14.20 -7.38
C LYS A 193 16.13 -14.62 -6.27
N ARG A 194 14.82 -14.43 -6.44
CA ARG A 194 13.84 -14.56 -5.35
C ARG A 194 12.78 -15.62 -5.65
N VAL A 195 11.95 -15.41 -6.68
CA VAL A 195 10.77 -16.28 -6.95
C VAL A 195 11.18 -17.74 -7.19
N SER A 196 12.23 -17.95 -7.98
CA SER A 196 12.74 -19.29 -8.30
C SER A 196 13.37 -20.03 -7.11
N LYS A 197 13.76 -19.29 -6.06
CA LYS A 197 14.40 -19.83 -4.85
C LYS A 197 13.46 -19.90 -3.65
N LEU A 198 12.22 -19.42 -3.81
CA LEU A 198 11.22 -19.47 -2.76
C LEU A 198 10.77 -20.91 -2.59
N ASP A 199 10.99 -21.46 -1.40
CA ASP A 199 10.64 -22.84 -1.07
C ASP A 199 9.10 -22.98 -0.94
N PRO A 200 8.44 -23.78 -1.80
CA PRO A 200 6.99 -23.94 -1.78
C PRO A 200 6.45 -24.55 -0.47
N THR A 201 7.28 -25.25 0.30
CA THR A 201 6.85 -25.91 1.56
C THR A 201 6.49 -24.91 2.66
N HIS A 202 6.97 -23.66 2.54
CA HIS A 202 6.66 -22.57 3.45
C HIS A 202 5.45 -21.73 3.01
N LEU A 203 4.76 -22.13 1.94
CA LEU A 203 3.61 -21.42 1.39
C LEU A 203 2.33 -22.23 1.59
N SER A 204 1.21 -21.52 1.69
CA SER A 204 -0.10 -22.14 1.58
C SER A 204 -0.37 -22.59 0.14
N PRO A 205 -1.42 -23.41 -0.10
CA PRO A 205 -1.83 -23.76 -1.46
C PRO A 205 -2.10 -22.54 -2.36
N ALA A 206 -2.68 -21.45 -1.81
CA ALA A 206 -2.89 -20.21 -2.54
C ALA A 206 -1.55 -19.51 -2.85
N GLY A 207 -0.63 -19.47 -1.88
CA GLY A 207 0.71 -18.94 -2.07
C GLY A 207 1.50 -19.68 -3.17
N ILE A 208 1.41 -21.01 -3.21
CA ILE A 208 2.02 -21.83 -4.28
C ILE A 208 1.42 -21.45 -5.64
N ASN A 209 0.10 -21.30 -5.75
CA ASN A 209 -0.53 -20.87 -7.00
C ASN A 209 -0.06 -19.48 -7.44
N HIS A 210 0.04 -18.51 -6.51
CA HIS A 210 0.59 -17.20 -6.84
C HIS A 210 2.05 -17.29 -7.29
N GLN A 211 2.89 -18.08 -6.60
CA GLN A 211 4.28 -18.31 -7.03
C GLN A 211 4.34 -18.87 -8.47
N LEU A 212 3.53 -19.89 -8.80
CA LEU A 212 3.46 -20.46 -10.15
C LEU A 212 2.99 -19.43 -11.19
N ASN A 213 2.03 -18.58 -10.85
CA ASN A 213 1.57 -17.50 -11.73
C ASN A 213 2.68 -16.47 -12.00
N ILE A 214 3.45 -16.10 -10.97
CA ILE A 214 4.61 -15.23 -11.12
C ILE A 214 5.64 -15.87 -12.06
N LEU A 215 5.94 -17.17 -11.88
CA LEU A 215 6.86 -17.90 -12.75
C LEU A 215 6.37 -17.90 -14.21
N ASN A 216 5.08 -18.16 -14.45
CA ASN A 216 4.51 -18.18 -15.79
C ASN A 216 4.56 -16.80 -16.47
N ILE A 217 4.18 -15.73 -15.75
CA ILE A 217 4.22 -14.36 -16.28
C ILE A 217 5.63 -13.99 -16.73
N PHE A 218 6.65 -14.33 -15.92
CA PHE A 218 8.03 -13.99 -16.22
C PHE A 218 8.68 -14.89 -17.28
N LEU A 219 8.23 -16.14 -17.45
CA LEU A 219 8.71 -17.02 -18.51
C LEU A 219 8.13 -16.69 -19.89
N ILE A 220 6.88 -16.23 -19.97
CA ILE A 220 6.21 -15.87 -21.23
C ILE A 220 6.64 -14.48 -21.74
N SER A 221 7.14 -13.62 -20.84
CA SER A 221 7.54 -12.24 -21.16
C SER A 221 8.98 -12.07 -21.67
N ASN A 222 9.70 -13.18 -21.90
CA ASN A 222 11.05 -13.23 -22.47
C ASN A 222 11.03 -13.88 -23.86
#